data_AF-A0A2L2XXB0-F1
#
_entry.id   AF-A0A2L2XXB0-F1
#
_cell.length_a   1.000
_cell.length_b   1.000
_cell.length_c   1.000
_cell.angle_alpha   90.00
_cell.angle_beta   90.00
_cell.angle_gamma   90.00
#
_symmetry.space_group_name_H-M   'P 1'
#
loop_
_entity.id
_entity.type
_entity.pdbx_description
1 polymer ?
#
loop_
_entity_poly.entity_id
_entity_poly.type
_entity_poly.pdbx_seq_one_letter_code
_entity_poly.pdbx_strand_id
1 'polypeptide(L)' 'MIAVTTMKCACKSCECEVSIADAIKKNDKYYCCQACADGHVDGKGCGHQGCICG' A
#
# COMPACT_ATOMS: atom_id res chain seq x y z
N MET A 1 -20.28 16.39 -2.54
CA MET A 1 -19.32 15.83 -1.57
C MET A 1 -18.31 15.05 -2.39
N ILE A 2 -17.02 15.40 -2.35
CA ILE A 2 -15.98 14.61 -3.03
C ILE A 2 -15.68 13.39 -2.15
N ALA A 3 -16.07 12.20 -2.59
CA ALA A 3 -15.73 10.98 -1.88
C ALA A 3 -14.25 10.67 -2.16
N VAL A 4 -13.43 10.58 -1.10
CA VAL A 4 -12.08 10.04 -1.22
C VAL A 4 -12.21 8.57 -1.58
N THR A 5 -11.77 8.23 -2.79
CA THR A 5 -11.80 6.86 -3.33
C THR A 5 -10.41 6.25 -3.41
N THR A 6 -9.38 7.07 -3.26
CA THR A 6 -7.98 6.67 -3.25
C THR A 6 -7.31 7.09 -1.95
N MET A 7 -6.29 6.36 -1.55
CA MET A 7 -5.50 6.63 -0.36
C MET A 7 -4.06 6.14 -0.53
N LYS A 8 -3.15 6.80 0.16
CA LYS A 8 -1.75 6.40 0.18
C LYS A 8 -1.58 5.08 0.94
N CYS A 9 -0.75 4.19 0.39
CA CYS A 9 -0.34 2.95 1.04
C CYS A 9 0.19 3.24 2.46
N ALA A 10 -0.24 2.46 3.44
CA ALA A 10 0.15 2.64 4.84
C ALA A 10 1.62 2.27 5.13
N CYS A 11 2.34 1.69 4.18
CA CYS A 11 3.77 1.45 4.33
C CYS A 11 4.53 2.79 4.33
N LYS A 12 5.38 2.99 5.35
CA LYS A 12 6.05 4.28 5.62
C LYS A 12 7.00 4.71 4.50
N SER A 13 7.61 3.75 3.81
CA SER A 13 8.51 3.95 2.67
C SER A 13 7.80 3.82 1.33
N CYS A 14 6.48 3.64 1.33
CA CYS A 14 5.69 3.47 0.11
C CYS A 14 4.93 4.75 -0.20
N GLU A 15 5.09 5.22 -1.44
CA GLU A 15 4.41 6.41 -1.95
C GLU A 15 3.28 6.08 -2.93
N CYS A 16 2.97 4.80 -3.09
CA CYS A 16 1.89 4.35 -3.95
C CYS A 16 0.54 4.86 -3.44
N GLU A 17 -0.21 5.49 -4.34
CA GLU A 17 -1.63 5.75 -4.15
C GLU A 17 -2.44 4.54 -4.64
N VAL A 18 -3.40 4.10 -3.82
CA VAL A 18 -4.25 2.94 -4.09
C VAL A 18 -5.71 3.28 -3.88
N SER A 19 -6.57 2.71 -4.70
CA SER A 19 -8.02 2.85 -4.51
C SER A 19 -8.45 2.12 -3.25
N ILE A 20 -9.22 2.77 -2.37
CA ILE A 20 -9.76 2.18 -1.14
C ILE A 20 -10.56 0.91 -1.44
N ALA A 21 -11.22 0.86 -2.59
CA ALA A 21 -11.99 -0.30 -3.05
C ALA A 21 -11.14 -1.51 -3.47
N ASP A 22 -9.89 -1.29 -3.90
CA ASP A 22 -8.98 -2.33 -4.40
C ASP A 22 -7.83 -2.63 -3.41
N ALA A 23 -7.56 -1.68 -2.52
CA ALA A 23 -6.49 -1.77 -1.55
C ALA A 23 -6.73 -2.86 -0.51
N ILE A 24 -5.64 -3.51 -0.10
CA ILE A 24 -5.68 -4.55 0.92
C ILE A 24 -5.86 -3.89 2.27
N LYS A 25 -7.04 -4.06 2.89
CA LYS A 25 -7.30 -3.59 4.25
C LYS A 25 -6.81 -4.63 5.27
N LYS A 26 -5.78 -4.30 6.06
CA LYS A 26 -5.23 -5.13 7.14
C LYS A 26 -4.97 -4.26 8.37
N ASN A 27 -5.48 -4.67 9.54
CA ASN A 27 -5.27 -3.92 10.79
C ASN A 27 -5.73 -2.44 10.72
N ASP A 28 -6.85 -2.20 10.02
CA ASP A 28 -7.41 -0.87 9.72
C ASP A 28 -6.50 0.07 8.89
N LYS A 29 -5.46 -0.50 8.27
CA LYS A 29 -4.56 0.16 7.34
C LYS A 29 -4.78 -0.40 5.94
N TYR A 30 -4.52 0.39 4.91
CA TYR A 30 -4.69 -0.02 3.54
C TYR A 30 -3.34 -0.07 2.83
N TYR A 31 -3.14 -1.11 2.03
CA TYR A 31 -1.86 -1.42 1.43
C TYR A 31 -2.01 -1.64 -0.07
N CYS A 32 -0.96 -1.27 -0.81
CA CYS A 32 -0.92 -1.45 -2.26
C CYS A 32 -0.75 -2.91 -2.69
N CYS A 33 -0.21 -3.75 -1.81
CA CYS A 33 0.04 -5.15 -2.08
C CYS A 33 0.23 -5.93 -0.77
N GLN A 34 0.22 -7.26 -0.87
CA GLN A 34 0.37 -8.13 0.29
C GLN A 34 1.74 -7.97 0.95
N ALA A 35 2.80 -7.69 0.18
CA ALA A 35 4.14 -7.45 0.73
C ALA A 35 4.17 -6.26 1.70
N CYS A 36 3.51 -5.15 1.35
CA CYS A 36 3.38 -4.00 2.24
C CYS A 36 2.49 -4.31 3.46
N ALA A 37 1.43 -5.10 3.27
CA ALA A 37 0.52 -5.50 4.34
C ALA A 37 1.19 -6.44 5.35
N ASP A 38 2.12 -7.27 4.91
CA ASP A 38 2.97 -8.11 5.76
C ASP A 38 4.18 -7.36 6.32
N GLY A 39 4.53 -6.20 5.75
CA GLY A 39 5.64 -5.38 6.20
C GLY A 39 7.00 -5.86 5.67
N HIS A 40 7.04 -6.32 4.42
CA HIS A 40 8.27 -6.72 3.73
C HIS A 40 9.06 -7.82 4.45
N VAL A 41 8.36 -8.80 5.07
CA VAL A 41 8.98 -9.92 5.81
C VAL A 41 10.00 -10.73 5.00
N ASP A 42 9.84 -10.79 3.67
CA ASP A 42 10.75 -11.48 2.74
C ASP A 42 11.80 -10.53 2.12
N GLY A 43 11.85 -9.26 2.55
CA GLY A 43 12.63 -8.20 1.90
C GLY A 43 12.14 -7.83 0.50
N LYS A 44 10.99 -8.37 0.08
CA LYS A 44 10.36 -8.06 -1.21
C LYS A 44 9.57 -6.78 -1.10
N GLY A 45 9.93 -5.82 -1.93
CA GLY A 45 9.15 -4.60 -2.08
C GLY A 45 7.78 -4.82 -2.72
N CYS A 46 7.06 -3.71 -2.86
CA CYS A 46 5.74 -3.69 -3.50
C CYS A 46 5.78 -3.97 -5.01
N GLY A 47 6.96 -3.97 -5.64
CA GLY A 47 7.13 -4.26 -7.07
C GLY A 47 6.60 -3.17 -8.01
N HIS A 48 6.05 -2.07 -7.48
CA HIS A 48 5.63 -0.92 -8.27
C HIS A 48 6.85 -0.19 -8.84
N GLN A 49 6.78 0.15 -10.12
CA GLN A 49 7.85 0.86 -10.81
C GLN A 49 8.11 2.21 -10.12
N GLY A 50 9.34 2.41 -9.64
CA GLY A 50 9.75 3.61 -8.90
C GLY A 50 9.45 3.58 -7.40
N CYS A 51 8.78 2.55 -6.88
CA CYS A 51 8.62 2.39 -5.45
C CYS A 51 9.69 1.48 -4.87
N ILE A 52 10.53 2.04 -4.01
CA ILE A 52 11.61 1.36 -3.29
C ILE A 52 11.17 0.91 -1.88
N CYS A 53 9.86 0.71 -1.69
CA CYS A 53 9.34 0.18 -0.43
C CYS A 53 9.87 -1.26 -0.25
N GLY A 54 10.42 -1.62 0.91
CA GLY A 54 11.16 -2.87 1.12
C GLY A 54 12.19 -2.74 2.23
#